data_AF-A0A495A3W6-F1
#
_entry.id   AF-A0A495A3W6-F1
#
_cell.length_a   1.000
_cell.length_b   1.000
_cell.length_c   1.000
_cell.angle_alpha   90.00
_cell.angle_beta   90.00
_cell.angle_gamma   90.00
#
_symmetry.space_group_name_H-M   'P 1'
#
loop_
_entity.id
_entity.type
_entity.pdbx_description
1 polymer ?
#
loop_
_entity_poly.entity_id
_entity_poly.type
_entity_poly.pdbx_seq_one_letter_code
_entity_poly.pdbx_strand_id
1 'polypeptide(L)'
;MIEWQMPPDGGMYKLVGTRKVPNDISLIVLIDDDKEDTLHRREYSWRNVPNLHNEGLKQYLLSMSDGIERGFYDIALIDEELGELPEDWEKENFYVVREVKKP
;
A
#
# COMPACT_ATOMS: atom_id res chain seq x y z
N MET A 1 -9.17 -19.52 -11.08
CA MET A 1 -7.83 -18.93 -10.89
C MET A 1 -8.00 -17.43 -10.98
N ILE A 2 -7.46 -16.68 -10.02
CA ILE A 2 -7.46 -15.22 -10.08
C ILE A 2 -6.32 -14.82 -11.00
N GLU A 3 -6.61 -14.03 -12.03
CA GLU A 3 -5.57 -13.46 -12.89
C GLU A 3 -5.04 -12.19 -12.22
N TRP A 4 -3.74 -12.16 -11.95
CA TRP A 4 -3.06 -10.98 -11.41
C TRP A 4 -3.16 -9.82 -12.40
N GLN A 5 -3.43 -8.61 -11.89
CA GLN A 5 -3.50 -7.41 -12.71
C GLN A 5 -2.48 -6.39 -12.25
N MET A 6 -1.79 -5.73 -13.17
CA MET A 6 -1.06 -4.52 -12.83
C MET A 6 -2.08 -3.41 -12.51
N PRO A 7 -1.94 -2.70 -11.38
CA PRO A 7 -2.79 -1.57 -11.11
C PRO A 7 -2.53 -0.46 -12.15
N PRO A 8 -3.56 0.33 -12.50
CA PRO A 8 -3.39 1.49 -13.36
C PRO A 8 -2.30 2.42 -12.82
N ASP A 9 -1.59 3.07 -13.73
CA ASP A 9 -0.64 4.12 -13.39
C ASP A 9 -1.41 5.33 -12.84
N GLY A 10 -1.12 5.71 -11.59
CA GLY A 10 -1.71 6.87 -10.92
C GLY A 10 -0.90 8.15 -11.12
N GLY A 11 0.14 8.14 -11.95
CA GLY A 11 1.15 9.18 -12.05
C GLY A 11 2.05 9.16 -10.81
N MET A 12 1.66 9.88 -9.77
CA MET A 12 2.42 9.98 -8.51
C MET A 12 2.24 8.77 -7.58
N TYR A 13 1.32 7.86 -7.89
CA TYR A 13 0.94 6.75 -7.03
C TYR A 13 0.99 5.43 -7.79
N LYS A 14 1.66 4.43 -7.20
CA LYS A 14 1.69 3.06 -7.71
C LYS A 14 1.34 2.10 -6.60
N LEU A 15 0.16 1.48 -6.65
CA LEU A 15 -0.14 0.33 -5.79
C LEU A 15 0.80 -0.81 -6.22
N VAL A 16 1.54 -1.42 -5.30
CA VAL A 16 2.48 -2.52 -5.62
C VAL A 16 2.11 -3.82 -4.95
N GLY A 17 1.16 -3.79 -4.02
CA GLY A 17 0.64 -5.00 -3.42
C GLY A 17 -0.46 -4.74 -2.40
N THR A 18 -1.19 -5.79 -2.09
CA THR A 18 -2.22 -5.85 -1.06
C THR A 18 -2.01 -7.10 -0.21
N ARG A 19 -2.28 -6.98 1.09
CA ARG A 19 -2.15 -8.08 2.06
C ARG A 19 -3.43 -8.18 2.86
N LYS A 20 -4.09 -9.33 2.84
CA LYS A 20 -5.21 -9.60 3.75
C LYS A 20 -4.68 -9.73 5.17
N VAL A 21 -5.20 -8.91 6.08
CA VAL A 21 -4.89 -8.93 7.52
C VAL A 21 -6.18 -9.15 8.32
N PRO A 22 -6.12 -9.51 9.62
CA PRO A 22 -7.34 -9.72 10.39
C PRO A 22 -8.28 -8.50 10.35
N ASN A 23 -9.45 -8.69 9.73
CA ASN A 23 -10.50 -7.68 9.54
C ASN A 23 -10.16 -6.47 8.65
N ASP A 24 -9.13 -6.55 7.79
CA ASP A 24 -8.78 -5.46 6.88
C ASP A 24 -7.91 -5.93 5.69
N ILE A 25 -7.59 -5.00 4.78
CA ILE A 25 -6.63 -5.19 3.70
C ILE A 25 -5.56 -4.11 3.84
N SER A 26 -4.29 -4.51 4.01
CA SER A 26 -3.16 -3.58 3.92
C SER A 26 -2.83 -3.35 2.45
N LEU A 27 -2.59 -2.10 2.08
CA LEU A 27 -2.23 -1.65 0.74
C LEU A 27 -0.81 -1.10 0.80
N ILE A 28 0.03 -1.53 -0.12
CA ILE A 28 1.42 -1.07 -0.21
C ILE A 28 1.51 -0.22 -1.46
N VAL A 29 1.76 1.08 -1.28
CA VAL A 29 1.74 2.08 -2.34
C VAL A 29 3.11 2.78 -2.39
N LEU A 30 3.69 2.88 -3.58
CA LEU A 30 4.81 3.77 -3.84
C LEU A 30 4.26 5.15 -4.22
N ILE A 31 4.85 6.18 -3.63
CA ILE A 31 4.48 7.58 -3.86
C ILE A 31 5.72 8.30 -4.35
N ASP A 32 5.64 8.92 -5.52
CA ASP A 32 6.68 9.79 -6.04
C ASP A 32 6.68 11.13 -5.31
N ASP A 33 7.80 11.53 -4.72
CA ASP A 33 8.01 12.88 -4.22
C ASP A 33 8.86 13.66 -5.23
N ASP A 34 8.17 14.52 -5.98
CA ASP A 34 8.72 15.39 -7.02
C ASP A 34 9.95 16.22 -6.56
N LYS A 35 10.21 16.31 -5.24
CA LYS A 35 11.33 17.08 -4.68
C LYS A 35 12.62 16.30 -4.55
N GLU A 36 12.55 14.98 -4.40
CA GLU A 36 13.74 14.17 -4.09
C GLU A 36 14.04 13.12 -5.18
N ASP A 37 13.24 13.03 -6.25
CA ASP A 37 13.37 12.01 -7.31
C ASP A 37 13.45 10.60 -6.69
N THR A 38 12.68 10.39 -5.63
CA THR A 38 12.65 9.14 -4.86
C THR A 38 11.22 8.68 -4.63
N LEU A 39 11.02 7.38 -4.84
CA LEU A 39 9.76 6.70 -4.57
C LEU A 39 9.69 6.30 -3.09
N HIS A 40 8.70 6.82 -2.36
CA HIS A 40 8.44 6.46 -0.98
C HIS A 40 7.39 5.37 -0.88
N ARG A 41 7.75 4.23 -0.32
CA ARG A 41 6.79 3.19 0.07
C ARG A 41 5.99 3.63 1.29
N ARG A 42 4.67 3.51 1.21
CA ARG A 42 3.74 3.71 2.32
C ARG A 42 2.72 2.58 2.40
N GLU A 43 2.33 2.25 3.62
CA GLU A 43 1.27 1.28 3.89
C GLU A 43 -0.02 1.99 4.32
N TYR A 44 -1.13 1.58 3.72
CA TYR A 44 -2.46 2.10 4.01
C TYR A 44 -3.40 0.97 4.38
N SER A 45 -4.37 1.29 5.23
CA SER A 45 -5.44 0.39 5.63
C SER A 45 -6.65 0.64 4.72
N TRP A 46 -7.17 -0.39 4.05
CA TRP A 46 -8.28 -0.27 3.08
C TRP A 46 -9.50 0.40 3.71
N ARG A 47 -9.88 -0.02 4.93
CA ARG A 47 -10.99 0.61 5.66
C ARG A 47 -10.80 2.11 5.93
N ASN A 48 -9.55 2.59 5.93
CA ASN A 48 -9.21 4.00 6.16
C ASN A 48 -9.09 4.82 4.87
N VAL A 49 -9.07 4.18 3.70
CA VAL A 49 -8.97 4.86 2.38
C VAL A 49 -10.03 5.95 2.20
N PRO A 50 -11.32 5.76 2.56
CA PRO A 50 -12.32 6.81 2.42
C PRO A 50 -12.01 8.10 3.19
N ASN A 51 -11.19 8.01 4.23
CA ASN A 51 -10.82 9.09 5.14
C ASN A 51 -9.44 9.70 4.87
N LEU A 52 -8.77 9.31 3.78
CA LEU A 52 -7.47 9.89 3.42
C LEU A 52 -7.59 11.38 3.08
N HIS A 53 -6.71 12.20 3.64
CA HIS A 53 -6.62 13.63 3.33
C HIS A 53 -6.10 13.90 1.90
N ASN A 54 -5.29 12.99 1.36
CA ASN A 54 -4.81 13.09 -0.02
C ASN A 54 -5.93 12.58 -0.95
N GLU A 55 -6.69 13.52 -1.53
CA GLU A 55 -7.80 13.20 -2.43
C GLU A 55 -7.34 12.49 -3.72
N GLY A 56 -6.14 12.78 -4.25
CA GLY A 56 -5.60 12.08 -5.43
C GLY A 56 -5.37 10.60 -5.15
N LEU A 57 -4.65 10.30 -4.07
CA LEU A 57 -4.40 8.93 -3.63
C LEU A 57 -5.70 8.18 -3.29
N LYS A 58 -6.66 8.86 -2.66
CA LYS A 58 -7.97 8.31 -2.34
C LYS A 58 -8.73 7.91 -3.60
N GLN A 59 -8.89 8.82 -4.57
CA GLN A 59 -9.59 8.53 -5.81
C GLN A 59 -8.91 7.40 -6.58
N TYR A 60 -7.57 7.40 -6.63
CA TYR A 60 -6.77 6.33 -7.21
C TYR A 60 -7.10 4.97 -6.60
N LEU A 61 -6.99 4.83 -5.27
CA LEU A 61 -7.25 3.57 -4.57
C LEU A 61 -8.72 3.12 -4.70
N LEU A 62 -9.67 4.05 -4.62
CA LEU A 62 -11.09 3.74 -4.77
C LEU A 62 -11.45 3.25 -6.18
N SER A 63 -10.74 3.73 -7.22
CA SER A 63 -10.93 3.26 -8.60
C SER A 63 -10.60 1.77 -8.77
N MET A 64 -9.79 1.20 -7.87
CA MET A 64 -9.36 -0.20 -7.87
C MET A 64 -10.06 -1.05 -6.80
N SER A 65 -11.12 -0.53 -6.17
CA SER A 65 -11.83 -1.18 -5.06
C SER A 65 -12.17 -2.66 -5.31
N ASP A 66 -12.77 -2.98 -6.48
CA ASP A 66 -13.11 -4.37 -6.82
C ASP A 66 -11.86 -5.28 -6.84
N GLY A 67 -10.78 -4.82 -7.45
CA GLY A 67 -9.54 -5.60 -7.52
C GLY A 67 -8.86 -5.76 -6.16
N ILE A 68 -8.86 -4.72 -5.33
CA ILE A 68 -8.30 -4.76 -3.98
C ILE A 68 -9.07 -5.75 -3.10
N GLU A 69 -10.40 -5.68 -3.09
CA GLU A 69 -11.25 -6.54 -2.25
C GLU A 69 -11.18 -8.00 -2.69
N ARG A 70 -11.03 -8.23 -4.00
CA ARG A 70 -10.88 -9.58 -4.57
C ARG A 70 -9.45 -10.13 -4.43
N GLY A 71 -8.48 -9.28 -4.08
CA GLY A 71 -7.07 -9.66 -3.90
C GLY A 71 -6.34 -9.87 -5.22
N PHE A 72 -6.56 -9.00 -6.20
CA PHE A 72 -5.95 -9.05 -7.54
C PHE A 72 -4.54 -8.49 -7.62
N TYR A 73 -4.05 -7.92 -6.52
CA TYR A 73 -2.78 -7.22 -6.43
C TYR A 73 -1.96 -7.81 -5.27
N ASP A 74 -1.28 -8.96 -5.44
CA ASP A 74 -0.48 -9.57 -4.35
C ASP A 74 0.90 -8.92 -4.17
N ILE A 75 1.49 -9.23 -3.03
CA ILE A 75 2.87 -8.95 -2.61
C ILE A 75 3.92 -9.52 -3.58
N ALA A 76 3.58 -10.42 -4.51
CA ALA A 76 4.54 -10.97 -5.46
C ALA A 76 5.25 -9.90 -6.32
N LEU A 77 4.65 -8.72 -6.49
CA LEU A 77 5.29 -7.57 -7.15
C LEU A 77 6.31 -6.83 -6.28
N ILE A 78 6.27 -6.98 -4.96
CA ILE A 78 7.18 -6.29 -4.04
C ILE A 78 8.61 -6.82 -4.18
N ASP A 79 8.77 -8.13 -4.30
CA ASP A 79 10.10 -8.74 -4.44
C ASP A 79 10.75 -8.39 -5.80
N GLU A 80 9.95 -8.14 -6.83
CA GLU A 80 10.42 -7.80 -8.18
C GLU A 80 10.68 -6.29 -8.38
N GLU A 81 9.91 -5.42 -7.70
CA GLU A 81 10.02 -3.95 -7.83
C GLU A 81 10.94 -3.29 -6.78
N LEU A 82 11.13 -3.89 -5.59
CA LEU A 82 11.93 -3.29 -4.51
C LEU A 82 13.30 -3.95 -4.30
N GLY A 83 13.56 -5.11 -4.90
CA GLY A 83 14.72 -5.94 -4.55
C GLY A 83 14.65 -6.47 -3.10
N GLU A 84 15.63 -7.29 -2.70
CA GLU A 84 15.70 -7.82 -1.33
C GLU A 84 15.66 -6.68 -0.31
N LEU A 85 14.55 -6.57 0.43
CA LEU A 85 14.45 -5.63 1.54
C LEU A 85 15.59 -5.94 2.53
N PRO A 86 16.32 -4.94 3.03
CA PRO A 86 17.31 -5.18 4.07
C PRO A 86 16.64 -5.86 5.27
N GLU A 87 17.26 -6.92 5.82
CA GLU A 87 16.75 -7.75 6.94
C GLU A 87 16.28 -6.95 8.16
N ASP A 88 16.73 -5.70 8.30
CA ASP A 88 16.37 -4.83 9.43
C ASP A 88 15.09 -3.99 9.22
N TRP A 89 14.44 -4.05 8.06
CA TRP A 89 13.20 -3.31 7.77
C TRP A 89 12.01 -3.74 8.64
N GLU A 90 11.96 -5.00 9.07
CA GLU A 90 10.88 -5.51 9.94
C GLU A 90 10.91 -4.89 11.34
N LYS A 91 12.07 -4.38 11.80
CA LYS A 91 12.23 -3.85 13.17
C LYS A 91 11.80 -2.40 13.31
N GLU A 92 11.91 -1.58 12.27
CA GLU A 92 11.67 -0.13 12.39
C GLU A 92 10.21 0.29 12.12
N ASN A 93 9.45 -0.46 11.31
CA ASN A 93 8.11 -0.01 10.88
C ASN A 93 6.91 -0.65 11.62
N PHE A 94 7.13 -1.57 12.55
CA PHE A 94 6.06 -2.10 13.43
C PHE A 94 5.76 -1.24 14.67
N TYR A 95 6.45 -0.10 14.85
CA TYR A 95 6.30 0.76 16.03
C TYR A 95 5.28 1.90 15.90
N VAL A 96 4.48 1.98 14.84
CA VAL A 96 3.43 3.03 14.70
C VAL A 96 2.01 2.46 14.72
N VAL A 97 1.73 1.37 15.45
CA VAL A 97 0.34 0.99 15.79
C VAL A 97 0.21 0.37 17.19
N ARG A 98 1.09 0.73 18.13
CA ARG A 98 1.02 0.23 19.52
C ARG A 98 1.10 1.26 20.62
N GLU A 99 0.72 2.52 20.40
CA GLU A 99 0.47 3.44 21.54
C GLU A 99 -0.72 4.36 21.31
N VAL A 100 -1.94 3.84 21.40
CA VAL A 100 -3.01 4.58 22.11
C VAL A 100 -3.87 3.60 22.90
N LYS A 101 -3.33 3.14 24.03
CA LYS A 101 -4.13 2.87 25.22
C LYS A 101 -3.29 3.29 26.41
N LYS A 102 -3.80 4.22 27.19
CA LYS A 102 -3.95 3.97 28.63
C LYS A 102 -5.17 4.72 29.18
N PRO A 103 -5.82 4.14 30.20
CA PRO A 103 -6.94 4.72 30.94
C PRO A 103 -6.52 5.92 31.80
#